data_AF-A0A1X2IZH8-F1
#
_entry.id   AF-A0A1X2IZH8-F1
#
_cell.length_a   1.000
_cell.length_b   1.000
_cell.length_c   1.000
_cell.angle_alpha   90.00
_cell.angle_beta   90.00
_cell.angle_gamma   90.00
#
_symmetry.space_group_name_H-M   'P 1'
#
loop_
_entity.id
_entity.type
_entity.pdbx_description
1 polymer ?
#
loop_
_entity_poly.entity_id
_entity_poly.type
_entity_poly.pdbx_seq_one_letter_code
_entity_poly.pdbx_strand_id
1 'polypeptide(L)'
;MTIKLLFVGLGNYSHPNTRHNVGMMVLDSLAKQLDLSWTQHRPWKSHMAQTAFSIASKKTVVDVQLTLIKPRLLMNVSGTCVAKAVNELSIPPSNIYIFHDDLQRPLGKLSLKTGGSANGHNGVKSVMEKLGTDAFRRVRIGIGRPEDRSPDVVADFVLSKFTSSEVANLEQSVYPLLSPGAGLGLEMLCLRGELWKPPKPAKAPKSVKANEKLQQQQQQQQQQQQQQQQQQQQEQQNLNDSMASSTEDQPKEAAKNQISCNAHPHTSNIPSPIKVT
;
A
#
# COMPACT_ATOMS: atom_id res chain seq x y z
N MET A 1 21.25 -23.81 -23.76
CA MET A 1 19.79 -23.80 -24.01
C MET A 1 19.30 -22.40 -23.75
N THR A 2 18.57 -21.79 -24.68
CA THR A 2 18.07 -20.43 -24.54
C THR A 2 16.58 -20.43 -24.25
N ILE A 3 16.17 -19.84 -23.13
CA ILE A 3 14.77 -19.64 -22.76
C ILE A 3 14.35 -18.25 -23.24
N LYS A 4 13.32 -18.19 -24.08
CA LYS A 4 12.65 -16.94 -24.45
C LYS A 4 11.50 -16.68 -23.49
N LEU A 5 11.46 -15.49 -22.89
CA LEU A 5 10.43 -15.05 -21.95
C LEU A 5 9.77 -13.77 -22.44
N LEU A 6 8.45 -13.66 -22.23
CA LEU A 6 7.68 -12.47 -22.53
C LEU A 6 7.03 -11.95 -21.25
N PHE A 7 7.42 -10.77 -20.81
CA PHE A 7 6.78 -10.06 -19.70
C PHE A 7 5.91 -8.94 -20.27
N VAL A 8 4.63 -8.94 -19.90
CA VAL A 8 3.63 -7.99 -20.39
C VAL A 8 3.08 -7.20 -19.23
N GLY A 9 3.24 -5.88 -19.27
CA GLY A 9 2.65 -4.96 -18.29
C GLY A 9 1.31 -4.46 -18.82
N LEU A 10 0.20 -4.92 -18.23
CA LEU A 10 -1.11 -4.41 -18.58
C LEU A 10 -1.34 -3.03 -17.95
N GLY A 11 -2.07 -2.19 -18.67
CA GLY A 11 -2.37 -0.80 -18.32
C GLY A 11 -2.95 -0.05 -19.51
N ASN A 12 -3.26 1.22 -19.30
CA ASN A 12 -3.78 2.13 -20.31
C ASN A 12 -2.97 3.43 -20.34
N TYR A 13 -2.34 3.73 -21.48
CA TYR A 13 -1.53 4.93 -21.66
C TYR A 13 -2.32 6.24 -21.55
N SER A 14 -3.63 6.23 -21.84
CA SER A 14 -4.47 7.42 -21.65
C SER A 14 -4.78 7.72 -20.18
N HIS A 15 -4.51 6.77 -19.27
CA HIS A 15 -4.77 6.89 -17.84
C HIS A 15 -3.52 6.51 -17.03
N PRO A 16 -2.42 7.29 -17.15
CA PRO A 16 -1.17 6.98 -16.49
C PRO A 16 -1.30 7.06 -14.96
N ASN A 17 -0.47 6.28 -14.26
CA ASN A 17 -0.36 6.25 -12.80
C ASN A 17 -1.64 5.85 -12.05
N THR A 18 -2.58 5.21 -12.74
CA THR A 18 -3.79 4.62 -12.14
C THR A 18 -3.49 3.25 -11.57
N ARG A 19 -4.36 2.77 -10.66
CA ARG A 19 -4.25 1.42 -10.09
C ARG A 19 -4.24 0.33 -11.17
N HIS A 20 -5.01 0.52 -12.24
CA HIS A 20 -5.05 -0.38 -13.39
C HIS A 20 -3.77 -0.39 -14.25
N ASN A 21 -2.84 0.54 -14.00
CA ASN A 21 -1.56 0.63 -14.69
C ASN A 21 -0.40 0.01 -13.90
N VAL A 22 -0.66 -0.59 -12.74
CA VAL A 22 0.40 -1.13 -11.87
C VAL A 22 1.28 -2.16 -12.60
N GLY A 23 0.73 -2.92 -13.55
CA GLY A 23 1.49 -3.86 -14.38
C GLY A 23 2.55 -3.15 -15.24
N MET A 24 2.18 -2.03 -15.87
CA MET A 24 3.12 -1.18 -16.60
C MET A 24 4.16 -0.53 -15.68
N MET A 25 3.74 0.00 -14.53
CA MET A 25 4.62 0.65 -13.55
C MET A 25 5.71 -0.30 -13.04
N VAL A 26 5.34 -1.55 -12.76
CA VAL A 26 6.28 -2.60 -12.35
C VAL A 26 7.30 -2.90 -13.44
N LEU A 27 6.87 -3.00 -14.70
CA LEU A 27 7.81 -3.20 -15.81
C LEU A 27 8.70 -1.99 -16.05
N ASP A 28 8.23 -0.76 -15.82
CA ASP A 28 9.06 0.44 -15.89
C ASP A 28 10.19 0.42 -14.86
N SER A 29 9.88 0.00 -13.64
CA SER A 29 10.89 -0.18 -12.59
C SER A 29 11.90 -1.27 -12.96
N LEU A 30 11.41 -2.42 -13.47
CA LEU A 30 12.28 -3.52 -13.91
C LEU A 30 13.19 -3.09 -15.08
N ALA A 31 12.65 -2.39 -16.08
CA ALA A 31 13.43 -1.88 -17.19
C ALA A 31 14.54 -0.92 -16.70
N LYS A 32 14.21 -0.02 -15.77
CA LYS A 32 15.19 0.89 -15.16
C LYS A 32 16.28 0.14 -14.40
N GLN A 33 15.94 -0.89 -13.62
CA GLN A 33 16.90 -1.72 -12.89
C GLN A 33 17.83 -2.52 -13.80
N LEU A 34 17.36 -2.87 -15.00
CA LEU A 34 18.11 -3.58 -16.02
C LEU A 34 18.83 -2.63 -17.02
N ASP A 35 18.78 -1.32 -16.77
CA ASP A 35 19.29 -0.27 -17.66
C ASP A 35 18.77 -0.37 -19.11
N LEU A 36 17.47 -0.67 -19.26
CA LEU A 36 16.81 -0.83 -20.55
C LEU A 36 16.04 0.43 -20.94
N SER A 37 16.16 0.78 -22.21
CA SER A 37 15.36 1.83 -22.83
C SER A 37 14.16 1.26 -23.56
N TRP A 38 13.00 1.91 -23.39
CA TRP A 38 11.78 1.56 -24.11
C TRP A 38 11.80 2.12 -25.54
N THR A 39 11.48 1.27 -26.51
CA THR A 39 11.32 1.65 -27.92
C THR A 39 9.89 1.37 -28.39
N GLN A 40 9.38 2.13 -29.35
CA GLN A 40 8.05 1.87 -29.91
C GLN A 40 8.13 0.75 -30.95
N HIS A 41 7.40 -0.34 -30.70
CA HIS A 41 7.21 -1.42 -31.67
C HIS A 41 5.88 -1.24 -32.40
N ARG A 42 5.93 -0.70 -33.63
CA ARG A 42 4.73 -0.36 -34.43
C ARG A 42 3.87 -1.59 -34.77
N PRO A 43 4.42 -2.74 -35.20
CA PRO A 43 3.61 -3.92 -35.56
C PRO A 43 2.72 -4.43 -34.42
N TRP A 44 3.25 -4.41 -33.19
CA TRP A 44 2.55 -4.86 -31.98
C TRP A 44 1.74 -3.75 -31.32
N LYS A 45 1.94 -2.49 -31.73
CA LYS A 45 1.38 -1.29 -31.08
C LYS A 45 1.75 -1.28 -29.60
N SER A 46 3.04 -1.42 -29.28
CA SER A 46 3.55 -1.46 -27.91
C SER A 46 4.79 -0.58 -27.72
N HIS A 47 5.14 -0.34 -26.46
CA HIS A 47 6.53 -0.11 -26.11
C HIS A 47 7.19 -1.46 -25.78
N MET A 48 8.42 -1.64 -26.25
CA MET A 48 9.22 -2.85 -26.10
C MET A 48 10.60 -2.51 -25.56
N ALA A 49 11.10 -3.36 -24.66
CA ALA A 49 12.49 -3.40 -24.25
C ALA A 49 12.95 -4.86 -24.23
N GLN A 50 14.21 -5.13 -24.54
CA GLN A 50 14.75 -6.49 -24.60
C GLN A 50 16.12 -6.54 -23.95
N THR A 51 16.42 -7.68 -23.33
CA THR A 51 17.75 -7.99 -22.80
C THR A 51 18.02 -9.48 -22.91
N ALA A 52 19.30 -9.84 -22.89
CA ALA A 52 19.74 -11.22 -22.82
C ALA A 52 20.82 -11.37 -21.74
N PHE A 53 20.72 -12.42 -20.95
CA PHE A 53 21.66 -12.71 -19.86
C PHE A 53 21.71 -14.20 -19.59
N SER A 54 22.81 -14.66 -18.99
CA SER A 54 22.99 -16.06 -18.62
C SER A 54 22.84 -16.22 -17.11
N ILE A 55 22.06 -17.21 -16.68
CA ILE A 55 21.89 -17.55 -15.27
C ILE A 55 22.65 -18.85 -14.98
N ALA A 56 23.62 -18.78 -14.07
CA ALA A 56 24.36 -19.94 -13.61
C ALA A 56 23.60 -20.66 -12.48
N SER A 57 23.19 -21.90 -12.74
CA SER A 57 22.74 -22.85 -11.72
C SER A 57 23.86 -23.84 -11.42
N LYS A 58 23.86 -24.47 -10.24
CA LYS A 58 24.92 -25.36 -9.71
C LYS A 58 25.44 -26.44 -10.70
N LYS A 59 24.68 -26.77 -11.75
CA LYS A 59 25.04 -27.79 -12.75
C LYS A 59 24.93 -27.31 -14.20
N THR A 60 24.38 -26.13 -14.48
CA THR A 60 24.06 -25.70 -15.84
C THR A 60 24.01 -24.19 -15.96
N VAL A 61 24.51 -23.65 -17.07
CA VAL A 61 24.24 -22.27 -17.47
C VAL A 61 23.04 -22.25 -18.41
N VAL A 62 22.09 -21.35 -18.14
CA VAL A 62 20.89 -21.16 -18.95
C VAL A 62 20.87 -19.75 -19.50
N ASP A 63 20.80 -19.62 -20.82
CA ASP A 63 20.67 -18.32 -21.46
C ASP A 63 19.20 -17.90 -21.47
N VAL A 64 18.93 -16.64 -21.16
CA VAL A 64 17.59 -16.06 -21.13
C VAL A 64 17.54 -14.90 -22.08
N GLN A 65 16.56 -14.93 -23.00
CA GLN A 65 16.14 -13.78 -23.78
C GLN A 65 14.84 -13.25 -23.18
N LEU A 66 14.91 -12.08 -22.55
CA LEU A 66 13.78 -11.46 -21.90
C LEU A 66 13.25 -10.31 -22.77
N THR A 67 11.98 -10.43 -23.18
CA THR A 67 11.27 -9.34 -23.85
C THR A 67 10.23 -8.75 -22.90
N LEU A 68 10.31 -7.44 -22.67
CA LEU A 68 9.31 -6.67 -21.94
C LEU A 68 8.43 -5.93 -22.94
N ILE A 69 7.11 -5.99 -22.77
CA ILE A 69 6.17 -5.18 -23.55
C ILE A 69 5.13 -4.48 -22.68
N LYS A 70 4.78 -3.27 -23.09
CA LYS A 70 3.63 -2.50 -22.57
C LYS A 70 2.71 -2.16 -23.74
N PRO A 71 1.55 -2.83 -23.90
CA PRO A 71 0.61 -2.54 -24.99
C PRO A 71 0.18 -1.07 -24.98
N ARG A 72 0.19 -0.41 -26.14
CA ARG A 72 -0.33 0.96 -26.34
C ARG A 72 -1.76 0.96 -26.86
N LEU A 73 -2.55 0.04 -26.34
CA LEU A 73 -3.95 -0.20 -26.70
C LEU A 73 -4.82 -0.02 -25.46
N LEU A 74 -6.14 0.06 -25.66
CA LEU A 74 -7.07 0.03 -24.55
C LEU A 74 -7.00 -1.33 -23.83
N MET A 75 -7.30 -1.32 -22.53
CA MET A 75 -7.15 -2.49 -21.68
C MET A 75 -7.89 -3.71 -22.25
N ASN A 76 -9.14 -3.56 -22.65
CA ASN A 76 -10.02 -4.61 -23.18
C ASN A 76 -9.57 -5.23 -24.53
N VAL A 77 -8.61 -4.62 -25.22
CA VAL A 77 -8.08 -5.13 -26.50
C VAL A 77 -6.57 -5.40 -26.46
N SER A 78 -5.97 -5.34 -25.27
CA SER A 78 -4.53 -5.54 -25.05
C SER A 78 -4.04 -6.93 -25.50
N GLY A 79 -4.91 -7.95 -25.51
CA GLY A 79 -4.58 -9.29 -25.99
C GLY A 79 -4.09 -9.32 -27.44
N THR A 80 -4.52 -8.38 -28.28
CA THR A 80 -4.09 -8.30 -29.69
C THR A 80 -2.59 -8.01 -29.81
N CYS A 81 -2.05 -7.17 -28.91
CA CYS A 81 -0.62 -6.91 -28.84
C CYS A 81 0.14 -8.16 -28.38
N VAL A 82 -0.37 -8.85 -27.35
CA VAL A 82 0.29 -10.02 -26.78
C VAL A 82 0.34 -11.17 -27.80
N ALA A 83 -0.77 -11.46 -28.48
CA ALA A 83 -0.83 -12.53 -29.48
C ALA A 83 0.15 -12.31 -30.64
N LYS A 84 0.30 -11.06 -31.11
CA LYS A 84 1.29 -10.73 -32.14
C LYS A 84 2.72 -11.00 -31.68
N ALA A 85 3.07 -10.53 -30.48
CA ALA A 85 4.40 -10.74 -29.91
C ALA A 85 4.70 -12.24 -29.70
N VAL A 86 3.73 -13.00 -29.19
CA VAL A 86 3.86 -14.45 -28.97
C VAL A 86 4.11 -15.20 -30.28
N ASN A 87 3.34 -14.89 -31.32
CA ASN A 87 3.48 -15.52 -32.63
C ASN A 87 4.83 -15.21 -33.26
N GLU A 88 5.25 -13.94 -33.26
CA GLU A 88 6.51 -13.51 -33.87
C GLU A 88 7.74 -14.06 -33.14
N LEU A 89 7.70 -14.06 -31.80
CA LEU A 89 8.83 -14.54 -30.98
C LEU A 89 8.84 -16.06 -30.77
N SER A 90 7.76 -16.76 -31.16
CA SER A 90 7.54 -18.19 -30.95
C SER A 90 7.67 -18.58 -29.46
N ILE A 91 6.99 -17.85 -28.59
CA ILE A 91 7.07 -18.04 -27.13
C ILE A 91 5.95 -18.97 -26.67
N PRO A 92 6.24 -20.09 -25.97
CA PRO A 92 5.19 -20.97 -25.47
C PRO A 92 4.40 -20.30 -24.33
N PRO A 93 3.11 -20.64 -24.12
CA PRO A 93 2.27 -20.00 -23.10
C PRO A 93 2.88 -19.97 -21.69
N SER A 94 3.58 -21.04 -21.29
CA SER A 94 4.27 -21.10 -20.00
C SER A 94 5.24 -19.93 -19.81
N ASN A 95 5.90 -19.48 -20.87
CA ASN A 95 6.95 -18.45 -20.80
C ASN A 95 6.41 -17.02 -20.88
N ILE A 96 5.08 -16.86 -20.87
CA ILE A 96 4.40 -15.58 -20.86
C ILE A 96 4.02 -15.22 -19.42
N TYR A 97 4.40 -14.02 -19.00
CA TYR A 97 4.06 -13.45 -17.70
C TYR A 97 3.26 -12.17 -17.89
N ILE A 98 2.00 -12.18 -17.47
CA ILE A 98 1.12 -11.02 -17.51
C ILE A 98 1.11 -10.35 -16.13
N PHE A 99 1.63 -9.14 -16.04
CA PHE A 99 1.65 -8.30 -14.85
C PHE A 99 0.40 -7.42 -14.85
N HIS A 100 -0.40 -7.52 -13.78
CA HIS A 100 -1.68 -6.82 -13.70
C HIS A 100 -2.14 -6.61 -12.24
N ASP A 101 -3.07 -5.69 -12.02
CA ASP A 101 -3.67 -5.44 -10.72
C ASP A 101 -4.59 -6.58 -10.26
N ASP A 102 -4.67 -6.77 -8.94
CA ASP A 102 -5.53 -7.75 -8.29
C ASP A 102 -6.26 -7.12 -7.10
N LEU A 103 -7.59 -6.97 -7.24
CA LEU A 103 -8.47 -6.44 -6.22
C LEU A 103 -8.60 -7.36 -5.00
N GLN A 104 -8.30 -8.65 -5.13
CA GLN A 104 -8.47 -9.61 -4.02
C GLN A 104 -7.28 -9.62 -3.07
N ARG A 105 -6.29 -8.75 -3.30
CA ARG A 105 -5.04 -8.72 -2.56
C ARG A 105 -4.78 -7.35 -1.96
N PRO A 106 -4.29 -7.29 -0.71
CA PRO A 106 -3.83 -6.03 -0.14
C PRO A 106 -2.76 -5.38 -1.00
N LEU A 107 -2.67 -4.05 -0.93
CA LEU A 107 -1.64 -3.29 -1.63
C LEU A 107 -0.24 -3.87 -1.41
N GLY A 108 0.53 -3.99 -2.49
CA GLY A 108 1.92 -4.48 -2.46
C GLY A 108 2.06 -6.00 -2.33
N LYS A 109 0.96 -6.76 -2.22
CA LYS A 109 1.03 -8.23 -2.16
C LYS A 109 1.10 -8.83 -3.56
N LEU A 110 2.25 -9.41 -3.88
CA LEU A 110 2.45 -10.20 -5.10
C LEU A 110 1.95 -11.63 -4.96
N SER A 111 1.48 -12.19 -6.08
CA SER A 111 1.39 -13.64 -6.26
C SER A 111 1.55 -14.03 -7.71
N LEU A 112 1.99 -15.27 -7.91
CA LEU A 112 2.04 -15.88 -9.22
C LEU A 112 0.88 -16.88 -9.35
N LYS A 113 0.22 -16.87 -10.50
CA LYS A 113 -0.82 -17.85 -10.83
C LYS A 113 -0.68 -18.27 -12.29
N THR A 114 -0.67 -19.56 -12.54
CA THR A 114 -0.82 -20.12 -13.89
C THR A 114 -2.29 -20.45 -14.13
N GLY A 115 -2.83 -20.16 -15.32
CA GLY A 115 -4.21 -20.54 -15.65
C GLY A 115 -5.29 -19.80 -14.85
N GLY A 116 -6.54 -20.19 -15.08
CA GLY A 116 -7.74 -19.77 -14.37
C GLY A 116 -8.36 -18.49 -14.91
N SER A 117 -9.57 -18.18 -14.43
CA SER A 117 -10.38 -17.06 -14.90
C SER A 117 -9.70 -15.69 -14.78
N ALA A 118 -10.11 -14.74 -15.62
CA ALA A 118 -9.69 -13.34 -15.58
C ALA A 118 -10.14 -12.59 -14.30
N ASN A 119 -11.09 -13.13 -13.52
CA ASN A 119 -11.60 -12.54 -12.28
C ASN A 119 -12.05 -11.07 -12.46
N GLY A 120 -12.78 -10.80 -13.55
CA GLY A 120 -13.25 -9.46 -13.90
C GLY A 120 -12.23 -8.54 -14.57
N HIS A 121 -10.96 -8.92 -14.67
CA HIS A 121 -9.93 -8.06 -15.27
C HIS A 121 -9.99 -8.10 -16.80
N ASN A 122 -10.44 -7.00 -17.43
CA ASN A 122 -10.66 -6.90 -18.88
C ASN A 122 -9.41 -7.16 -19.72
N GLY A 123 -8.23 -6.71 -19.28
CA GLY A 123 -6.98 -7.00 -20.00
C GLY A 123 -6.60 -8.47 -20.02
N VAL A 124 -6.68 -9.16 -18.87
CA VAL A 124 -6.45 -10.61 -18.80
C VAL A 124 -7.47 -11.37 -19.64
N LYS A 125 -8.75 -10.99 -19.59
CA LYS A 125 -9.80 -11.55 -20.44
C LYS A 125 -9.43 -11.42 -21.93
N SER A 126 -9.02 -10.23 -22.35
CA SER A 126 -8.56 -9.96 -23.72
C SER A 126 -7.38 -10.85 -24.14
N VAL A 127 -6.39 -11.03 -23.25
CA VAL A 127 -5.23 -11.90 -23.51
C VAL A 127 -5.66 -13.36 -23.67
N MET A 128 -6.52 -13.86 -22.78
CA MET A 128 -7.06 -15.23 -22.87
C MET A 128 -7.79 -15.47 -24.19
N GLU A 129 -8.66 -14.53 -24.58
CA GLU A 129 -9.42 -14.60 -25.83
C GLU A 129 -8.50 -14.60 -27.06
N LYS A 130 -7.48 -13.75 -27.10
CA LYS A 130 -6.59 -13.61 -28.27
C LYS A 130 -5.53 -14.70 -28.36
N LEU A 131 -5.12 -15.29 -27.24
CA LEU A 131 -4.22 -16.44 -27.23
C LEU A 131 -4.95 -17.78 -27.39
N GLY A 132 -6.27 -17.84 -27.14
CA GLY A 132 -7.04 -19.08 -27.15
C GLY A 132 -6.69 -20.03 -26.00
N THR A 133 -6.03 -19.53 -24.95
CA THR A 133 -5.60 -20.31 -23.79
C THR A 133 -5.43 -19.40 -22.56
N ASP A 134 -5.57 -19.99 -21.38
CA ASP A 134 -5.26 -19.35 -20.10
C ASP A 134 -3.94 -19.83 -19.48
N ALA A 135 -3.25 -20.79 -20.12
CA ALA A 135 -2.09 -21.50 -19.59
C ALA A 135 -0.82 -20.64 -19.33
N PHE A 136 -0.93 -19.32 -19.54
CA PHE A 136 0.12 -18.37 -19.20
C PHE A 136 0.18 -18.04 -17.71
N ARG A 137 1.30 -17.45 -17.30
CA ARG A 137 1.54 -17.04 -15.92
C ARG A 137 1.08 -15.60 -15.70
N ARG A 138 0.54 -15.34 -14.51
CA ARG A 138 0.03 -14.04 -14.10
C ARG A 138 0.73 -13.59 -12.83
N VAL A 139 1.44 -12.46 -12.93
CA VAL A 139 2.01 -11.76 -11.79
C VAL A 139 0.96 -10.77 -11.29
N ARG A 140 0.24 -11.19 -10.26
CA ARG A 140 -0.88 -10.46 -9.67
C ARG A 140 -0.36 -9.52 -8.61
N ILE A 141 -0.57 -8.22 -8.80
CA ILE A 141 -0.12 -7.17 -7.90
C ILE A 141 -1.32 -6.64 -7.13
N GLY A 142 -1.35 -6.85 -5.82
CA GLY A 142 -2.44 -6.37 -5.00
C GLY A 142 -2.54 -4.85 -5.00
N ILE A 143 -3.76 -4.36 -5.21
CA ILE A 143 -4.11 -2.92 -5.17
C ILE A 143 -5.12 -2.60 -4.05
N GLY A 144 -5.51 -3.61 -3.26
CA GLY A 144 -6.62 -3.50 -2.33
C GLY A 144 -7.98 -3.52 -3.04
N ARG A 145 -9.04 -3.28 -2.28
CA ARG A 145 -10.41 -3.20 -2.79
C ARG A 145 -11.18 -2.14 -2.01
N PRO A 146 -12.03 -1.34 -2.66
CA PRO A 146 -12.95 -0.46 -1.96
C PRO A 146 -13.93 -1.27 -1.09
N GLU A 147 -14.45 -0.63 -0.04
CA GLU A 147 -15.47 -1.24 0.84
C GLU A 147 -16.76 -1.53 0.08
N ASP A 148 -17.25 -0.53 -0.67
CA ASP A 148 -18.31 -0.74 -1.65
C ASP A 148 -17.77 -1.51 -2.86
N ARG A 149 -18.46 -2.60 -3.18
CA ARG A 149 -18.10 -3.55 -4.24
C ARG A 149 -18.99 -3.41 -5.47
N SER A 150 -19.83 -2.37 -5.53
CA SER A 150 -20.61 -2.03 -6.71
C SER A 150 -19.69 -1.88 -7.95
N PRO A 151 -20.13 -2.30 -9.14
CA PRO A 151 -19.29 -2.28 -10.34
C PRO A 151 -18.70 -0.91 -10.66
N ASP A 152 -19.48 0.16 -10.49
CA ASP A 152 -19.07 1.53 -10.81
C ASP A 152 -17.99 2.01 -9.84
N VAL A 153 -18.15 1.79 -8.53
CA VAL A 153 -17.13 2.15 -7.53
C VAL A 153 -15.83 1.36 -7.74
N VAL A 154 -15.93 0.08 -8.11
CA VAL A 154 -14.74 -0.72 -8.42
C VAL A 154 -14.05 -0.21 -9.70
N ALA A 155 -14.82 0.18 -10.72
CA ALA A 155 -14.27 0.75 -11.95
C ALA A 155 -13.55 2.08 -11.67
N ASP A 156 -14.17 2.98 -10.92
CA ASP A 156 -13.57 4.25 -10.50
C ASP A 156 -12.33 4.01 -9.63
N PHE A 157 -12.37 3.03 -8.73
CA PHE A 157 -11.23 2.66 -7.93
C PHE A 157 -10.04 2.23 -8.79
N VAL A 158 -10.21 1.32 -9.75
CA VAL A 158 -9.08 0.90 -10.59
C VAL A 158 -8.56 2.03 -11.50
N LEU A 159 -9.43 2.97 -11.87
CA LEU A 159 -9.07 4.15 -12.67
C LEU A 159 -8.51 5.32 -11.83
N SER A 160 -8.56 5.24 -10.51
CA SER A 160 -7.98 6.25 -9.63
C SER A 160 -6.46 6.11 -9.51
N LYS A 161 -5.77 7.22 -9.23
CA LYS A 161 -4.31 7.26 -9.07
C LYS A 161 -3.86 6.73 -7.71
N PHE A 162 -2.69 6.11 -7.67
CA PHE A 162 -2.02 5.84 -6.40
C PHE A 162 -1.62 7.16 -5.72
N THR A 163 -1.78 7.20 -4.40
CA THR A 163 -1.18 8.25 -3.56
C THR A 163 0.33 8.04 -3.45
N SER A 164 1.08 9.07 -3.07
CA SER A 164 2.54 8.97 -2.90
C SER A 164 2.94 7.90 -1.88
N SER A 165 2.16 7.72 -0.81
CA SER A 165 2.40 6.67 0.19
C SER A 165 2.20 5.27 -0.39
N GLU A 166 1.20 5.09 -1.24
CA GLU A 166 0.96 3.81 -1.92
C GLU A 166 2.06 3.49 -2.95
N VAL A 167 2.54 4.50 -3.69
CA VAL A 167 3.69 4.33 -4.60
C VAL A 167 4.94 3.92 -3.81
N ALA A 168 5.24 4.59 -2.70
CA ALA A 168 6.36 4.22 -1.83
C ALA A 168 6.22 2.78 -1.29
N ASN A 169 5.00 2.34 -0.98
CA ASN A 169 4.75 0.95 -0.57
C ASN A 169 5.09 -0.04 -1.70
N LEU A 170 4.68 0.25 -2.95
CA LEU A 170 5.02 -0.58 -4.12
C LEU A 170 6.53 -0.63 -4.36
N GLU A 171 7.21 0.51 -4.23
CA GLU A 171 8.67 0.61 -4.36
C GLU A 171 9.42 -0.26 -3.36
N GLN A 172 8.90 -0.38 -2.13
CA GLN A 172 9.51 -1.18 -1.08
C GLN A 172 9.13 -2.67 -1.15
N SER A 173 7.89 -2.98 -1.54
CA SER A 173 7.34 -4.34 -1.42
C SER A 173 7.34 -5.14 -2.72
N VAL A 174 7.31 -4.50 -3.88
CA VAL A 174 7.15 -5.14 -5.19
C VAL A 174 8.43 -5.08 -6.00
N TYR A 175 8.98 -3.89 -6.21
CA TYR A 175 10.11 -3.69 -7.14
C TYR A 175 11.38 -4.47 -6.78
N PRO A 176 11.76 -4.64 -5.49
CA PRO A 176 12.94 -5.42 -5.13
C PRO A 176 12.79 -6.92 -5.42
N LEU A 177 11.56 -7.43 -5.55
CA LEU A 177 11.30 -8.83 -5.84
C LEU A 177 11.58 -9.20 -7.31
N LEU A 178 11.89 -8.21 -8.14
CA LEU A 178 12.16 -8.37 -9.56
C LEU A 178 13.57 -7.88 -9.95
N SER A 179 14.38 -7.42 -8.99
CA SER A 179 15.70 -6.87 -9.29
C SER A 179 16.74 -7.96 -9.63
N PRO A 180 17.70 -7.65 -10.53
CA PRO A 180 18.89 -8.48 -10.75
C PRO A 180 19.83 -8.45 -9.54
N GLY A 181 20.64 -9.49 -9.35
CA GLY A 181 21.80 -9.45 -8.45
C GLY A 181 21.56 -9.74 -6.96
N ALA A 182 20.31 -9.69 -6.47
CA ALA A 182 19.96 -10.24 -5.15
C ALA A 182 19.70 -11.77 -5.18
N GLY A 183 20.02 -12.41 -6.30
CA GLY A 183 20.10 -13.87 -6.51
C GLY A 183 18.79 -14.63 -6.60
N LEU A 184 17.63 -13.96 -6.62
CA LEU A 184 16.43 -14.66 -6.15
C LEU A 184 15.11 -14.26 -6.83
N GLY A 185 14.89 -13.00 -7.20
CA GLY A 185 13.62 -12.54 -7.80
C GLY A 185 13.44 -12.96 -9.26
N LEU A 186 14.15 -12.23 -10.13
CA LEU A 186 14.10 -12.41 -11.58
C LEU A 186 14.60 -13.80 -11.99
N GLU A 187 15.67 -14.30 -11.38
CA GLU A 187 16.23 -15.62 -11.67
C GLU A 187 15.24 -16.75 -11.39
N MET A 188 14.49 -16.68 -10.27
CA MET A 188 13.48 -17.69 -9.95
C MET A 188 12.30 -17.63 -10.91
N LEU A 189 11.88 -16.44 -11.34
CA LEU A 189 10.87 -16.28 -12.39
C LEU A 189 11.36 -16.86 -13.71
N CYS A 190 12.61 -16.58 -14.09
CA CYS A 190 13.17 -17.03 -15.36
C CYS A 190 13.39 -18.55 -15.41
N LEU A 191 13.95 -19.13 -14.35
CA LEU A 191 14.34 -20.55 -14.33
C LEU A 191 13.23 -21.49 -13.87
N ARG A 192 12.41 -21.05 -12.91
CA ARG A 192 11.42 -21.92 -12.23
C ARG A 192 9.98 -21.49 -12.46
N GLY A 193 9.78 -20.24 -12.91
CA GLY A 193 8.46 -19.63 -12.88
C GLY A 193 7.90 -19.60 -11.47
N GLU A 194 8.72 -19.18 -10.51
CA GLU A 194 8.37 -19.01 -9.11
C GLU A 194 8.68 -17.58 -8.67
N LEU A 195 7.87 -17.02 -7.78
CA LEU A 195 8.23 -15.77 -7.11
C LEU A 195 9.20 -16.03 -5.98
N TRP A 196 10.18 -15.15 -5.86
CA TRP A 196 11.01 -15.10 -4.66
C TRP A 196 10.15 -14.91 -3.41
N LYS A 197 10.49 -15.67 -2.36
CA LYS A 197 9.93 -15.49 -1.03
C LYS A 197 11.09 -15.12 -0.13
N PRO A 198 11.10 -13.91 0.48
CA PRO A 198 12.13 -13.58 1.45
C PRO A 198 12.10 -14.64 2.56
N PRO A 199 13.26 -15.06 3.10
CA PRO A 199 13.29 -15.97 4.24
C PRO A 199 12.42 -15.37 5.35
N LYS A 200 11.57 -16.21 5.96
CA LYS A 200 10.74 -15.76 7.08
C LYS A 200 11.66 -15.11 8.11
N PRO A 201 11.37 -13.89 8.59
CA PRO A 201 12.14 -13.32 9.69
C PRO A 201 12.15 -14.33 10.82
N ALA A 202 13.33 -14.56 11.41
CA ALA A 202 13.46 -15.49 12.53
C ALA A 202 12.39 -15.14 13.57
N LYS A 203 11.61 -16.14 14.01
CA LYS A 203 10.61 -15.91 15.06
C LYS A 203 11.35 -15.25 16.23
N ALA A 204 10.90 -14.06 16.66
CA ALA A 204 11.48 -13.40 17.82
C ALA A 204 11.55 -14.40 18.99
N PRO A 205 12.69 -14.44 19.73
CA PRO A 205 12.86 -15.36 20.85
C PRO A 205 11.65 -15.29 21.79
N LYS A 206 11.24 -16.43 22.37
CA LYS A 206 10.08 -16.47 23.28
C LYS A 206 10.19 -15.45 24.42
N SER A 207 11.41 -15.13 24.85
CA SER A 207 11.71 -14.10 25.86
C SER A 207 11.32 -12.69 25.43
N VAL A 208 11.55 -12.31 24.18
CA VAL A 208 11.21 -10.97 23.65
C VAL A 208 9.68 -10.80 23.61
N LYS A 209 8.97 -11.81 23.12
CA LYS A 209 7.49 -11.81 23.10
C LYS A 209 6.86 -11.82 24.50
N ALA A 210 7.51 -12.45 25.47
CA ALA A 210 7.08 -12.43 26.86
C ALA A 210 7.28 -11.05 27.49
N ASN A 211 8.41 -10.39 27.23
CA ASN A 211 8.68 -9.04 27.72
C ASN A 211 7.75 -7.99 27.08
N GLU A 212 7.47 -8.09 25.78
CA GLU A 212 6.52 -7.20 25.09
C GLU A 212 5.11 -7.34 25.66
N LYS A 213 4.66 -8.58 25.92
CA LYS A 213 3.36 -8.83 26.58
C LYS A 213 3.32 -8.27 28.00
N LEU A 214 4.39 -8.44 28.77
CA LEU A 214 4.47 -7.92 30.13
C LEU A 214 4.43 -6.39 30.15
N GLN A 215 5.15 -5.73 29.25
CA GLN A 215 5.13 -4.27 29.10
C GLN A 215 3.76 -3.75 28.68
N GLN A 216 3.06 -4.43 27.75
CA GLN A 216 1.71 -4.07 27.36
C GLN A 216 0.72 -4.23 28.53
N GLN A 217 0.86 -5.28 29.33
CA GLN A 217 0.04 -5.47 30.53
C GLN A 217 0.28 -4.37 31.58
N GLN A 218 1.54 -3.99 31.80
CA GLN A 218 1.90 -2.91 32.72
C GLN A 218 1.36 -1.55 32.26
N GLN A 219 1.43 -1.25 30.96
CA GLN A 219 0.85 -0.03 30.40
C GLN A 219 -0.67 0.01 30.52
N GLN A 220 -1.36 -1.11 30.27
CA GLN A 220 -2.81 -1.19 30.45
C GLN A 220 -3.22 -1.00 31.92
N GLN A 221 -2.48 -1.60 32.87
CA GLN A 221 -2.73 -1.41 34.30
C GLN A 221 -2.51 0.04 34.73
N GLN A 222 -1.46 0.70 34.25
CA GLN A 222 -1.20 2.12 34.55
C GLN A 222 -2.32 3.02 34.00
N GLN A 223 -2.80 2.75 32.79
CA GLN A 223 -3.92 3.52 32.20
C GLN A 223 -5.21 3.33 33.00
N GLN A 224 -5.52 2.11 33.45
CA GLN A 224 -6.69 1.85 34.28
C GLN A 224 -6.61 2.54 35.65
N GLN A 225 -5.43 2.54 36.29
CA GLN A 225 -5.22 3.24 37.55
C GLN A 225 -5.38 4.76 37.41
N GLN A 226 -4.86 5.35 36.32
CA GLN A 226 -5.04 6.76 36.03
C GLN A 226 -6.51 7.13 35.81
N GLN A 227 -7.27 6.30 35.09
CA GLN A 227 -8.71 6.52 34.88
C GLN A 227 -9.49 6.43 36.20
N GLN A 228 -9.17 5.47 37.07
CA GLN A 228 -9.81 5.36 38.40
C GLN A 228 -9.50 6.56 39.29
N GLN A 229 -8.25 7.05 39.29
CA GLN A 229 -7.88 8.25 40.06
C GLN A 229 -8.62 9.50 39.55
N GLN A 230 -8.76 9.65 38.23
CA GLN A 230 -9.53 10.75 37.64
C GLN A 230 -11.01 10.69 38.01
N GLN A 231 -11.62 9.50 38.00
CA GLN A 231 -13.01 9.32 38.42
C GLN A 231 -13.21 9.66 39.90
N GLN A 232 -12.32 9.19 40.79
CA GLN A 232 -12.39 9.51 42.21
C GLN A 232 -12.23 11.02 42.49
N GLN A 233 -11.36 11.71 41.74
CA GLN A 233 -11.20 13.16 41.84
C GLN A 233 -12.46 13.89 41.37
N GLN A 234 -13.08 13.45 40.27
CA GLN A 234 -14.35 14.02 39.79
C GLN A 234 -15.49 13.78 40.78
N GLU A 235 -15.59 12.59 41.37
CA GLU A 235 -16.60 12.29 42.39
C GLU A 235 -16.43 13.17 43.63
N GLN A 236 -15.20 13.32 44.15
CA GLN A 236 -14.91 14.21 45.27
C GLN A 236 -15.23 15.68 44.94
N GLN A 237 -14.92 16.12 43.72
CA GLN A 237 -15.23 17.47 43.27
C GLN A 237 -16.75 17.70 43.19
N ASN A 238 -17.50 16.74 42.64
CA ASN A 238 -18.96 16.80 42.58
C ASN A 238 -19.60 16.79 43.98
N LEU A 239 -19.06 16.01 44.94
CA LEU A 239 -19.52 16.03 46.33
C LEU A 239 -19.30 17.40 46.99
N ASN A 240 -18.11 17.98 46.81
CA ASN A 240 -17.76 19.30 47.34
C ASN A 240 -18.65 20.41 46.74
N ASP A 241 -18.91 20.36 45.43
CA ASP A 241 -19.80 21.31 44.74
C ASP A 241 -21.27 21.16 45.21
N SER A 242 -21.71 19.94 45.55
CA SER A 242 -23.04 19.70 46.12
C SER A 242 -23.19 20.20 47.56
N MET A 243 -22.12 20.14 48.37
CA MET A 243 -22.11 20.69 49.72
C MET A 243 -22.11 22.23 49.69
N ALA A 244 -21.38 22.84 48.75
CA ALA A 244 -21.35 24.29 48.58
C ALA A 244 -22.71 24.89 48.14
N SER A 245 -23.51 24.16 47.35
CA SER A 245 -24.85 24.62 46.93
C SER A 245 -25.93 24.47 48.01
N SER A 246 -25.68 23.68 49.05
CA SER A 246 -26.60 23.49 50.18
C SER A 246 -26.46 24.53 51.31
N THR A 247 -25.52 25.48 51.18
CA THR A 247 -25.24 26.53 52.18
C THR A 247 -25.84 27.91 51.88
N GLU A 248 -26.64 28.09 50.82
CA GLU A 248 -27.15 29.42 50.41
C GLU A 248 -28.61 29.76 50.75
N ASP A 249 -29.34 28.94 51.52
CA ASP A 249 -30.75 29.23 51.84
C ASP A 249 -31.07 29.13 53.35
N GLN A 250 -30.99 30.27 54.08
CA GLN A 250 -31.89 30.60 55.22
C GLN A 250 -31.94 32.13 55.52
N PRO A 251 -33.12 32.73 55.81
CA PRO A 251 -33.28 34.17 56.01
C PRO A 251 -33.41 34.66 57.47
N LYS A 252 -32.95 35.91 57.67
CA LYS A 252 -33.39 37.01 58.58
C LYS A 252 -33.21 36.97 60.12
N GLU A 253 -32.62 38.09 60.59
CA GLU A 253 -33.11 39.08 61.58
C GLU A 253 -32.44 39.26 62.96
N ALA A 254 -32.19 40.56 63.25
CA ALA A 254 -32.07 41.27 64.53
C ALA A 254 -30.80 41.13 65.39
N ALA A 255 -30.00 42.21 65.49
CA ALA A 255 -30.08 43.15 66.61
C ALA A 255 -29.12 44.35 66.48
N LYS A 256 -29.60 45.48 66.96
CA LYS A 256 -29.05 46.84 66.98
C LYS A 256 -27.81 47.03 67.88
N ASN A 257 -27.12 48.12 67.55
CA ASN A 257 -26.46 49.12 68.41
C ASN A 257 -24.92 49.09 68.59
N GLN A 258 -24.33 50.16 68.05
CA GLN A 258 -23.49 51.18 68.71
C GLN A 258 -21.97 51.23 68.45
N ILE A 259 -21.55 52.45 68.04
CA ILE A 259 -20.28 53.18 68.28
C ILE A 259 -19.12 52.79 67.33
N SER A 260 -18.81 53.55 66.26
CA SER A 260 -18.14 54.88 66.14
C SER A 260 -16.62 54.81 65.89
N CYS A 261 -16.18 55.70 64.99
CA CYS A 261 -14.83 56.30 64.82
C CYS A 261 -13.92 55.80 63.67
N ASN A 262 -13.87 56.63 62.61
CA ASN A 262 -12.72 57.19 61.89
C ASN A 262 -11.42 56.37 61.67
N ALA A 263 -10.95 56.28 60.42
CA ALA A 263 -9.97 57.21 59.85
C ALA A 263 -9.33 56.72 58.52
N HIS A 264 -9.57 57.51 57.46
CA HIS A 264 -8.66 57.98 56.39
C HIS A 264 -7.88 57.03 55.42
N PRO A 265 -7.61 57.53 54.19
CA PRO A 265 -7.30 56.73 53.02
C PRO A 265 -5.83 56.80 52.60
N HIS A 266 -5.36 55.84 51.79
CA HIS A 266 -4.20 56.07 50.93
C HIS A 266 -4.41 55.52 49.52
N THR A 267 -4.37 56.47 48.60
CA THR A 267 -4.31 56.40 47.15
C THR A 267 -2.92 56.03 46.65
N SER A 268 -2.82 55.26 45.57
CA SER A 268 -2.00 55.58 44.36
C SER A 268 -2.13 54.42 43.35
N ASN A 269 -2.72 54.63 42.17
CA ASN A 269 -2.19 55.23 40.92
C ASN A 269 -1.64 54.15 39.93
N ILE A 270 -2.50 53.69 39.00
CA ILE A 270 -2.43 53.72 37.50
C ILE A 270 -1.00 53.64 36.86
N PRO A 271 -0.73 53.05 35.64
CA PRO A 271 -1.62 52.66 34.51
C PRO A 271 -1.35 51.32 33.76
N SER A 272 -2.33 50.88 32.95
CA SER A 272 -2.16 50.16 31.66
C SER A 272 -2.11 51.20 30.49
N PRO A 273 -1.99 50.90 29.17
CA PRO A 273 -1.79 49.63 28.44
C PRO A 273 -0.74 49.74 27.29
N ILE A 274 -0.46 48.67 26.55
CA ILE A 274 0.11 48.77 25.18
C ILE A 274 -0.72 47.93 24.21
N LYS A 275 -1.17 48.61 23.15
CA LYS A 275 -1.93 48.11 22.00
C LYS A 275 -1.03 47.42 20.99
N VAL A 276 -1.63 46.42 20.34
CA VAL A 276 -1.20 45.75 19.13
C VAL A 276 -1.62 46.57 17.91
N THR A 277 -0.68 46.81 16.99
CA THR A 277 -0.84 46.87 15.53
C THR A 277 0.52 46.61 14.91
#